data_AF-A0A833LMI4-F1
#
_entry.id   AF-A0A833LMI4-F1
#
_cell.length_a   1.000
_cell.length_b   1.000
_cell.length_c   1.000
_cell.angle_alpha   90.00
_cell.angle_beta   90.00
_cell.angle_gamma   90.00
#
_symmetry.space_group_name_H-M   'P 1'
#
loop_
_entity.id
_entity.type
_entity.pdbx_description
1 polymer ?
#
loop_
_entity_poly.entity_id
_entity_poly.type
_entity_poly.pdbx_seq_one_letter_code
_entity_poly.pdbx_strand_id
1 'polypeptide(L)'
;MGVAPAQSRKSLKAMTDTPHLGLPLIAASQSQKHVTHNQAIVVLDAIVMLSVVDSTHTAPPASPAEGDRYKVASGATGAWAAWDLNIALYASGQWVKLVPKKGWLCFDEATGSLTVWTGSDWTDLAAAGGYLTIAGAGSGILTKLGILTAADDTNRLAVKSNAVLLSHDDVTPGTGDLRVTLNKSAAAKDAGFTLQDAFSTRALLGLLGDDDFIIKVSPDGSTFYLAVSIDKDTGHIGLGGATADANNALIVKGTAFLFDRETDDVRFTFNKAAAGDDVALTFQTNYSARALFGLLGDDDFTVKVSPDGLNYITGFVIDRATGRLKLPLAPKFSAYTNFDNYIAANTWTKVQFNNADSNDQNAFNGSDNNFTAPFAGTYAFGFSLRFKANATVPTKVIAAFYKNGAELSRGRAVSGAPVDDVTTYNLSVLTPLAANDVIDVRVHFATNDGYIESDQSHFWGHYVP
;
A
#
# COMPACT_ATOMS: atom_id res chain seq x y z
N MET A 1 95.34 -11.49 -3.58
CA MET A 1 94.82 -10.12 -3.36
C MET A 1 95.43 -9.23 -4.42
N GLY A 2 94.64 -8.57 -5.26
CA GLY A 2 95.14 -7.56 -6.22
C GLY A 2 94.48 -7.64 -7.59
N VAL A 3 93.40 -6.88 -7.74
CA VAL A 3 92.50 -6.77 -8.91
C VAL A 3 93.02 -5.73 -9.93
N ALA A 4 92.78 -6.02 -11.22
CA ALA A 4 92.56 -5.11 -12.38
C ALA A 4 93.74 -4.31 -13.01
N PRO A 5 93.67 -3.93 -14.32
CA PRO A 5 92.44 -3.79 -15.11
C PRO A 5 92.35 -4.49 -16.48
N ALA A 6 91.12 -4.92 -16.76
CA ALA A 6 90.63 -5.27 -18.08
C ALA A 6 90.54 -4.01 -18.95
N GLN A 7 91.13 -4.06 -20.15
CA GLN A 7 90.90 -3.05 -21.17
C GLN A 7 89.47 -3.15 -21.69
N SER A 8 88.78 -2.01 -21.67
CA SER A 8 87.45 -1.84 -22.24
C SER A 8 87.47 -2.15 -23.73
N ARG A 9 86.93 -3.30 -24.13
CA ARG A 9 86.41 -3.45 -25.48
C ARG A 9 85.18 -2.55 -25.57
N LYS A 10 85.34 -1.38 -26.20
CA LYS A 10 84.22 -0.66 -26.80
C LYS A 10 83.51 -1.65 -27.73
N SER A 11 82.39 -2.20 -27.25
CA SER A 11 81.44 -2.92 -28.07
C SER A 11 80.93 -1.92 -29.11
N LEU A 12 81.40 -2.06 -30.37
CA LEU A 12 80.50 -1.77 -31.48
C LEU A 12 79.33 -2.73 -31.28
N LYS A 13 78.18 -2.19 -30.86
CA LYS A 13 76.93 -2.94 -30.76
C LYS A 13 76.50 -3.25 -32.20
N ALA A 14 77.02 -4.35 -32.77
CA ALA A 14 76.39 -4.95 -33.92
C ALA A 14 75.00 -5.37 -33.44
N MET A 15 73.96 -4.74 -33.98
CA MET A 15 72.57 -5.05 -33.66
C MET A 15 72.31 -6.49 -34.15
N THR A 16 72.42 -7.47 -33.26
CA THR A 16 72.21 -8.89 -33.60
C THR A 16 70.74 -9.24 -33.67
N ASP A 17 69.88 -8.46 -33.02
CA ASP A 17 68.45 -8.72 -32.87
C ASP A 17 67.62 -7.44 -33.09
N THR A 18 66.36 -7.58 -33.48
CA THR A 18 65.45 -6.43 -33.66
C THR A 18 65.01 -5.78 -32.34
N PRO A 19 64.66 -4.47 -32.32
CA PRO A 19 64.39 -3.74 -31.09
C PRO A 19 63.17 -4.20 -30.27
N HIS A 20 62.09 -4.68 -30.91
CA HIS A 20 60.82 -4.94 -30.22
C HIS A 20 60.62 -6.41 -29.86
N LEU A 21 60.83 -7.30 -30.83
CA LEU A 21 60.56 -8.74 -30.73
C LEU A 21 61.84 -9.57 -30.54
N GLY A 22 63.02 -8.95 -30.62
CA GLY A 22 64.31 -9.64 -30.47
C GLY A 22 64.56 -10.67 -31.57
N LEU A 23 64.11 -10.42 -32.80
CA LEU A 23 64.29 -11.34 -33.92
C LEU A 23 65.75 -11.29 -34.42
N PRO A 24 66.42 -12.45 -34.56
CA PRO A 24 67.81 -12.48 -34.95
C PRO A 24 68.02 -11.99 -36.40
N LEU A 25 69.04 -11.17 -36.58
CA LEU A 25 69.48 -10.63 -37.87
C LEU A 25 70.64 -11.45 -38.44
N ILE A 26 70.68 -11.61 -39.77
CA ILE A 26 71.75 -12.32 -40.46
C ILE A 26 73.02 -11.46 -40.47
N ALA A 27 74.16 -12.04 -40.07
CA ALA A 27 75.45 -11.36 -40.09
C ALA A 27 75.89 -10.96 -41.52
N ALA A 28 76.66 -9.88 -41.60
CA ALA A 28 77.21 -9.37 -42.86
C ALA A 28 78.11 -10.41 -43.57
N SER A 29 78.30 -10.24 -44.88
CA SER A 29 79.15 -11.07 -45.77
C SER A 29 78.58 -12.42 -46.24
N GLN A 30 77.28 -12.68 -46.05
CA GLN A 30 76.56 -13.84 -46.63
C GLN A 30 75.95 -13.51 -48.02
N SER A 31 76.77 -13.18 -49.03
CA SER A 31 76.32 -12.89 -50.41
C SER A 31 75.16 -11.87 -50.53
N GLN A 32 75.23 -10.79 -49.73
CA GLN A 32 74.23 -9.70 -49.67
C GLN A 32 72.77 -10.09 -49.30
N LYS A 33 72.45 -11.38 -49.06
CA LYS A 33 71.10 -11.83 -48.63
C LYS A 33 70.64 -11.20 -47.31
N HIS A 34 71.60 -10.88 -46.43
CA HIS A 34 71.35 -10.21 -45.17
C HIS A 34 70.69 -8.84 -45.34
N VAL A 35 70.92 -8.13 -46.46
CA VAL A 35 70.37 -6.78 -46.65
C VAL A 35 68.85 -6.82 -46.77
N THR A 36 68.32 -7.56 -47.75
CA THR A 36 66.87 -7.62 -48.00
C THR A 36 66.11 -8.38 -46.92
N HIS A 37 66.71 -9.44 -46.37
CA HIS A 37 66.08 -10.21 -45.30
C HIS A 37 66.03 -9.43 -43.99
N ASN A 38 67.14 -8.83 -43.55
CA ASN A 38 67.13 -8.05 -42.30
C ASN A 38 66.21 -6.84 -42.41
N GLN A 39 66.12 -6.20 -43.58
CA GLN A 39 65.15 -5.13 -43.82
C GLN A 39 63.71 -5.62 -43.67
N ALA A 40 63.37 -6.79 -44.23
CA ALA A 40 62.04 -7.38 -44.05
C ALA A 40 61.74 -7.72 -42.58
N ILE A 41 62.73 -8.24 -41.84
CA ILE A 41 62.60 -8.58 -40.43
C ILE A 41 62.43 -7.33 -39.56
N VAL A 42 63.16 -6.24 -39.82
CA VAL A 42 63.00 -4.95 -39.12
C VAL A 42 61.62 -4.34 -39.38
N VAL A 43 61.12 -4.42 -40.62
CA VAL A 43 59.76 -3.94 -40.94
C VAL A 43 58.70 -4.80 -40.25
N LEU A 44 58.87 -6.12 -40.21
CA LEU A 44 57.96 -7.04 -39.52
C LEU A 44 57.94 -6.76 -38.01
N ASP A 45 59.10 -6.59 -37.39
CA ASP A 45 59.28 -6.22 -35.99
C ASP A 45 58.58 -4.90 -35.63
N ALA A 46 58.59 -3.93 -36.54
CA ALA A 46 57.96 -2.64 -36.32
C ALA A 46 56.42 -2.68 -36.40
N ILE A 47 55.84 -3.56 -37.23
CA ILE A 47 54.39 -3.57 -37.53
C ILE A 47 53.63 -4.64 -36.72
N VAL A 48 54.27 -5.76 -36.39
CA VAL A 48 53.65 -6.78 -35.55
C VAL A 48 53.46 -6.22 -34.15
N MET A 49 52.22 -6.26 -33.65
CA MET A 49 51.85 -5.62 -32.37
C MET A 49 52.28 -4.14 -32.33
N LEU A 50 51.99 -3.41 -33.41
CA LEU A 50 52.35 -2.00 -33.58
C LEU A 50 51.92 -1.16 -32.37
N SER A 51 52.93 -0.63 -31.67
CA SER A 51 52.81 0.29 -30.53
C SER A 51 53.64 1.53 -30.85
N VAL A 52 53.01 2.70 -30.85
CA VAL A 52 53.68 3.98 -31.10
C VAL A 52 53.82 4.75 -29.80
N VAL A 53 54.93 5.46 -29.65
CA VAL A 53 55.23 6.30 -28.49
C VAL A 53 54.19 7.41 -28.35
N ASP A 54 53.84 8.03 -29.48
CA ASP A 54 52.83 9.08 -29.54
C ASP A 54 52.22 9.15 -30.95
N SER A 55 50.98 9.63 -31.02
CA SER A 55 50.20 9.69 -32.25
C SER A 55 49.76 11.09 -32.68
N THR A 56 50.28 12.12 -32.01
CA THR A 56 49.97 13.55 -32.19
C THR A 56 51.14 14.38 -32.74
N HIS A 57 52.35 13.83 -32.77
CA HIS A 57 53.53 14.54 -33.28
C HIS A 57 53.46 14.81 -34.78
N THR A 58 53.76 16.05 -35.18
CA THR A 58 53.90 16.48 -36.57
C THR A 58 55.37 16.67 -37.00
N ALA A 59 56.33 16.53 -36.09
CA ALA A 59 57.76 16.64 -36.38
C ALA A 59 58.55 15.57 -35.61
N PRO A 60 59.68 15.07 -36.17
CA PRO A 60 60.51 14.09 -35.49
C PRO A 60 61.05 14.63 -34.15
N PRO A 61 61.07 13.81 -33.08
CA PRO A 61 61.69 14.20 -31.82
C PRO A 61 63.19 14.48 -32.01
N ALA A 62 63.76 15.34 -31.16
CA ALA A 62 65.16 15.74 -31.25
C ALA A 62 66.17 14.62 -30.92
N SER A 63 65.72 13.57 -30.21
CA SER A 63 66.58 12.45 -29.79
C SER A 63 65.79 11.13 -29.78
N PRO A 64 65.41 10.59 -30.95
CA PRO A 64 64.73 9.30 -31.04
C PRO A 64 65.65 8.16 -30.61
N ALA A 65 65.09 7.17 -29.92
CA ALA A 65 65.76 5.91 -29.65
C ALA A 65 65.56 4.93 -30.81
N GLU A 66 66.52 4.03 -30.99
CA GLU A 66 66.42 2.95 -31.98
C GLU A 66 65.20 2.08 -31.69
N GLY A 67 64.32 1.90 -32.68
CA GLY A 67 63.05 1.22 -32.53
C GLY A 67 61.86 2.14 -32.32
N ASP A 68 62.04 3.42 -31.98
CA ASP A 68 60.92 4.33 -31.74
C ASP A 68 59.96 4.37 -32.94
N ARG A 69 58.67 4.24 -32.65
CA ARG A 69 57.60 4.30 -33.64
C ARG A 69 56.67 5.45 -33.28
N TYR A 70 56.32 6.28 -34.27
CA TYR A 70 55.35 7.37 -34.12
C TYR A 70 54.29 7.25 -35.20
N LYS A 71 53.03 7.53 -34.86
CA LYS A 71 51.99 7.77 -35.87
C LYS A 71 52.05 9.27 -36.20
N VAL A 72 52.47 9.58 -37.42
CA VAL A 72 52.68 10.96 -37.84
C VAL A 72 51.33 11.67 -37.96
N ALA A 73 51.13 12.73 -37.19
CA ALA A 73 49.91 13.53 -37.27
C ALA A 73 49.87 14.37 -38.56
N SER A 74 48.68 14.83 -38.94
CA SER A 74 48.51 15.71 -40.11
C SER A 74 49.23 17.04 -39.93
N GLY A 75 49.83 17.56 -41.00
CA GLY A 75 50.72 18.71 -40.97
C GLY A 75 52.18 18.33 -40.75
N ALA A 76 52.61 17.15 -41.22
CA ALA A 76 53.94 16.63 -40.97
C ALA A 76 55.07 17.52 -41.53
N THR A 77 56.14 17.71 -40.76
CA THR A 77 57.28 18.60 -41.08
C THR A 77 58.63 17.90 -40.88
N GLY A 78 59.72 18.56 -41.29
CA GLY A 78 61.07 18.04 -41.14
C GLY A 78 61.28 16.73 -41.91
N ALA A 79 61.93 15.74 -41.28
CA ALA A 79 62.16 14.43 -41.90
C ALA A 79 60.86 13.65 -42.18
N TRP A 80 59.73 14.06 -41.59
CA TRP A 80 58.43 13.43 -41.77
C TRP A 80 57.54 14.16 -42.79
N ALA A 81 58.06 15.17 -43.51
CA ALA A 81 57.27 15.90 -44.50
C ALA A 81 56.60 14.94 -45.51
N ALA A 82 55.28 15.10 -45.71
CA ALA A 82 54.40 14.23 -46.51
C ALA A 82 54.25 12.79 -45.98
N TRP A 83 54.45 12.56 -44.68
CA TRP A 83 54.24 11.27 -44.02
C TRP A 83 52.97 11.24 -43.16
N ASP A 84 52.09 12.23 -43.31
CA ASP A 84 50.81 12.34 -42.61
C ASP A 84 50.08 11.00 -42.53
N LEU A 85 49.64 10.63 -41.34
CA LEU A 85 48.92 9.38 -41.01
C LEU A 85 49.70 8.07 -41.22
N ASN A 86 50.98 8.13 -41.59
CA ASN A 86 51.85 6.95 -41.70
C ASN A 86 52.58 6.69 -40.38
N ILE A 87 53.20 5.52 -40.27
CA ILE A 87 54.04 5.18 -39.13
C ILE A 87 55.49 5.53 -39.45
N ALA A 88 56.12 6.35 -38.62
CA ALA A 88 57.54 6.65 -38.69
C ALA A 88 58.29 5.75 -37.71
N LEU A 89 59.18 4.90 -38.22
CA LEU A 89 60.08 4.04 -37.45
C LEU A 89 61.49 4.66 -37.44
N TYR A 90 62.12 4.82 -36.28
CA TYR A 90 63.54 5.16 -36.22
C TYR A 90 64.36 3.88 -36.20
N ALA A 91 65.10 3.62 -37.28
CA ALA A 91 65.92 2.43 -37.42
C ALA A 91 67.26 2.73 -38.12
N SER A 92 68.34 2.12 -37.63
CA SER A 92 69.71 2.31 -38.09
C SER A 92 70.12 3.79 -38.17
N GLY A 93 69.65 4.59 -37.21
CA GLY A 93 69.92 6.03 -37.16
C GLY A 93 69.21 6.87 -38.22
N GLN A 94 68.19 6.34 -38.89
CA GLN A 94 67.39 7.05 -39.91
C GLN A 94 65.88 6.81 -39.67
N TRP A 95 65.04 7.71 -40.19
CA TRP A 95 63.60 7.51 -40.19
C TRP A 95 63.16 6.69 -41.40
N VAL A 96 62.29 5.71 -41.16
CA VAL A 96 61.68 4.83 -42.17
C VAL A 96 60.18 5.04 -42.16
N LYS A 97 59.61 5.34 -43.33
CA LYS A 97 58.16 5.47 -43.52
C LYS A 97 57.54 4.09 -43.72
N LEU A 98 56.54 3.75 -42.90
CA LEU A 98 55.72 2.57 -43.05
C LEU A 98 54.28 2.99 -43.41
N VAL A 99 53.82 2.57 -44.58
CA VAL A 99 52.50 2.94 -45.11
C VAL A 99 51.45 1.96 -44.58
N PRO A 100 50.44 2.41 -43.82
CA PRO A 100 49.44 1.53 -43.25
C PRO A 100 48.53 0.92 -44.32
N LYS A 101 48.14 -0.34 -44.10
CA LYS A 101 47.14 -1.05 -44.92
C LYS A 101 45.85 -1.20 -44.14
N LYS A 102 44.71 -1.28 -44.85
CA LYS A 102 43.39 -1.41 -44.23
C LYS A 102 43.40 -2.57 -43.24
N GLY A 103 42.96 -2.32 -42.01
CA GLY A 103 42.95 -3.29 -40.92
C GLY A 103 44.21 -3.29 -40.04
N TRP A 104 45.23 -2.48 -40.33
CA TRP A 104 46.34 -2.29 -39.40
C TRP A 104 45.83 -1.76 -38.06
N LEU A 105 46.29 -2.36 -36.97
CA LEU A 105 46.03 -1.92 -35.61
C LEU A 105 47.23 -1.11 -35.12
N CYS A 106 46.99 -0.05 -34.36
CA CYS A 106 48.04 0.77 -33.75
C CYS A 106 47.62 1.13 -32.32
N PHE A 107 48.42 0.69 -31.35
CA PHE A 107 48.31 1.12 -29.96
C PHE A 107 49.14 2.38 -29.76
N ASP A 108 48.55 3.42 -29.17
CA ASP A 108 49.24 4.66 -28.82
C ASP A 108 49.56 4.68 -27.32
N GLU A 109 50.84 4.58 -26.97
CA GLU A 109 51.31 4.49 -25.58
C GLU A 109 50.99 5.73 -24.76
N ALA A 110 50.99 6.91 -25.39
CA ALA A 110 50.68 8.17 -24.71
C ALA A 110 49.21 8.26 -24.28
N THR A 111 48.29 7.71 -25.06
CA THR A 111 46.83 7.82 -24.83
C THR A 111 46.18 6.52 -24.36
N GLY A 112 46.85 5.38 -24.49
CA GLY A 112 46.30 4.05 -24.26
C GLY A 112 45.25 3.62 -25.31
N SER A 113 45.18 4.32 -26.44
CA SER A 113 44.13 4.11 -27.45
C SER A 113 44.54 3.06 -28.48
N LEU A 114 43.60 2.18 -28.84
CA LEU A 114 43.78 1.22 -29.93
C LEU A 114 42.98 1.67 -31.15
N THR A 115 43.69 1.98 -32.23
CA THR A 115 43.10 2.47 -33.48
C THR A 115 43.28 1.47 -34.61
N VAL A 116 42.41 1.53 -35.62
CA VAL A 116 42.47 0.74 -36.85
C VAL A 116 42.51 1.65 -38.07
N TRP A 117 43.37 1.32 -39.03
CA TRP A 117 43.39 2.00 -40.33
C TRP A 117 42.23 1.54 -41.21
N THR A 118 41.32 2.45 -41.54
CA THR A 118 40.12 2.16 -42.34
C THR A 118 40.39 2.09 -43.86
N GLY A 119 41.57 2.54 -44.27
CA GLY A 119 41.94 2.77 -45.68
C GLY A 119 42.13 4.25 -46.00
N SER A 120 41.52 5.15 -45.22
CA SER A 120 41.62 6.60 -45.37
C SER A 120 42.02 7.33 -44.10
N ASP A 121 41.71 6.77 -42.92
CA ASP A 121 42.05 7.38 -41.63
C ASP A 121 42.23 6.32 -40.53
N TRP A 122 42.89 6.71 -39.43
CA TRP A 122 42.96 5.95 -38.19
C TRP A 122 41.73 6.23 -37.35
N THR A 123 40.90 5.21 -37.14
CA THR A 123 39.67 5.32 -36.34
C THR A 123 39.82 4.48 -35.08
N ASP A 124 39.19 4.89 -33.99
CA ASP A 124 39.09 4.05 -32.79
C ASP A 124 38.55 2.65 -33.15
N LEU A 125 39.19 1.60 -32.67
CA LEU A 125 38.82 0.22 -33.02
C LEU A 125 37.37 -0.10 -32.66
N ALA A 126 36.87 0.45 -31.54
CA ALA A 126 35.51 0.23 -31.09
C ALA A 126 34.50 0.94 -32.02
N ALA A 127 34.83 2.15 -32.47
CA ALA A 127 34.02 2.91 -33.43
C ALA A 127 34.01 2.28 -34.84
N ALA A 128 35.15 1.76 -35.31
CA ALA A 128 35.29 1.20 -36.66
C ALA A 128 34.47 -0.08 -36.89
N GLY A 129 34.14 -0.81 -35.80
CA GLY A 129 33.28 -1.99 -35.85
C GLY A 129 31.78 -1.67 -35.85
N GLY A 130 31.36 -0.47 -35.48
CA GLY A 130 29.93 -0.08 -35.40
C GLY A 130 29.14 -0.69 -34.24
N TYR A 131 29.79 -1.44 -33.32
CA TYR A 131 29.12 -2.18 -32.25
C TYR A 131 29.44 -1.68 -30.83
N LEU A 132 30.40 -0.74 -30.68
CA LEU A 132 30.89 -0.37 -29.35
C LEU A 132 31.44 1.06 -29.34
N THR A 133 30.72 2.02 -28.75
CA THR A 133 31.27 3.35 -28.45
C THR A 133 31.87 3.32 -27.04
N ILE A 134 33.12 2.86 -26.88
CA ILE A 134 33.85 3.09 -25.62
C ILE A 134 34.50 4.47 -25.73
N ALA A 135 33.81 5.51 -25.28
CA ALA A 135 34.43 6.80 -25.07
C ALA A 135 35.06 6.82 -23.66
N GLY A 136 36.39 6.82 -23.59
CA GLY A 136 37.14 7.02 -22.34
C GLY A 136 37.52 5.74 -21.58
N ALA A 137 38.21 4.80 -22.24
CA ALA A 137 38.86 3.66 -21.58
C ALA A 137 40.08 4.04 -20.70
N GLY A 138 40.19 5.30 -20.26
CA GLY A 138 41.17 5.75 -19.27
C GLY A 138 40.43 6.14 -17.99
N SER A 139 40.61 5.36 -16.92
CA SER A 139 39.97 5.45 -15.58
C SER A 139 38.86 4.43 -15.25
N GLY A 140 38.54 3.47 -16.12
CA GLY A 140 37.64 2.37 -15.78
C GLY A 140 36.15 2.71 -15.71
N ILE A 141 35.70 3.81 -16.35
CA ILE A 141 34.29 4.23 -16.38
C ILE A 141 33.78 4.23 -17.82
N LEU A 142 32.76 3.42 -18.11
CA LEU A 142 32.01 3.50 -19.37
C LEU A 142 30.91 4.55 -19.24
N THR A 143 30.96 5.61 -20.04
CA THR A 143 30.05 6.76 -19.91
C THR A 143 28.71 6.57 -20.62
N LYS A 144 28.67 5.81 -21.72
CA LYS A 144 27.48 5.49 -22.52
C LYS A 144 27.61 4.09 -23.14
N LEU A 145 26.49 3.35 -23.24
CA LEU A 145 26.40 2.06 -23.91
C LEU A 145 25.06 1.93 -24.66
N GLY A 146 25.14 1.79 -25.98
CA GLY A 146 23.99 1.55 -26.84
C GLY A 146 24.02 0.14 -27.45
N ILE A 147 22.91 -0.59 -27.38
CA ILE A 147 22.73 -1.89 -28.03
C ILE A 147 21.60 -1.76 -29.06
N LEU A 148 21.96 -1.84 -30.36
CA LEU A 148 21.05 -1.63 -31.50
C LEU A 148 20.33 -0.26 -31.52
N THR A 149 20.79 0.69 -30.72
CA THR A 149 20.37 2.10 -30.70
C THR A 149 21.49 2.95 -30.10
N ALA A 150 21.53 4.25 -30.43
CA ALA A 150 22.46 5.18 -29.78
C ALA A 150 22.01 5.46 -28.33
N ALA A 151 22.98 5.55 -27.42
CA ALA A 151 22.78 6.07 -26.07
C ALA A 151 22.99 7.60 -26.05
N ASP A 152 22.30 8.30 -25.17
CA ASP A 152 22.35 9.76 -25.04
C ASP A 152 22.72 10.19 -23.59
N ASP A 153 22.70 11.49 -23.28
CA ASP A 153 23.06 11.99 -21.94
C ASP A 153 22.02 11.68 -20.86
N THR A 154 20.78 11.38 -21.25
CA THR A 154 19.67 10.94 -20.39
C THR A 154 19.67 9.42 -20.28
N ASN A 155 19.61 8.71 -21.40
CA ASN A 155 19.59 7.26 -21.52
C ASN A 155 20.99 6.72 -21.78
N ARG A 156 21.84 6.76 -20.74
CA ARG A 156 23.24 6.33 -20.86
C ARG A 156 23.41 4.83 -21.11
N LEU A 157 22.44 4.02 -20.71
CA LEU A 157 22.26 2.65 -21.19
C LEU A 157 20.99 2.60 -22.03
N ALA A 158 21.14 2.41 -23.34
CA ALA A 158 20.02 2.35 -24.28
C ALA A 158 20.02 1.00 -25.00
N VAL A 159 18.92 0.26 -24.92
CA VAL A 159 18.80 -1.07 -25.51
C VAL A 159 17.55 -1.13 -26.37
N LYS A 160 17.71 -1.48 -27.65
CA LYS A 160 16.60 -1.71 -28.58
C LYS A 160 16.58 -3.19 -28.97
N SER A 161 15.85 -3.98 -28.20
CA SER A 161 15.80 -5.43 -28.31
C SER A 161 14.39 -5.96 -28.03
N ASN A 162 14.09 -7.18 -28.49
CA ASN A 162 12.88 -7.90 -28.10
C ASN A 162 12.93 -8.35 -26.62
N ALA A 163 14.13 -8.53 -26.05
CA ALA A 163 14.33 -8.94 -24.66
C ALA A 163 15.65 -8.40 -24.09
N VAL A 164 15.66 -8.18 -22.77
CA VAL A 164 16.85 -7.85 -21.97
C VAL A 164 16.88 -8.80 -20.76
N LEU A 165 17.93 -9.60 -20.64
CA LEU A 165 18.14 -10.51 -19.50
C LEU A 165 19.20 -9.93 -18.58
N LEU A 166 18.84 -9.76 -17.32
CA LEU A 166 19.78 -9.56 -16.21
C LEU A 166 19.73 -10.85 -15.38
N SER A 167 20.88 -11.51 -15.19
CA SER A 167 20.95 -12.80 -14.48
C SER A 167 21.84 -12.70 -13.25
N HIS A 168 21.61 -13.61 -12.31
CA HIS A 168 22.43 -13.76 -11.12
C HIS A 168 23.83 -14.29 -11.45
N ASP A 169 24.78 -14.01 -10.57
CA ASP A 169 26.11 -14.61 -10.63
C ASP A 169 26.09 -16.01 -9.99
N ASP A 170 26.30 -17.02 -10.83
CA ASP A 170 26.45 -18.42 -10.47
C ASP A 170 27.87 -18.95 -10.79
N VAL A 171 28.82 -18.09 -11.18
CA VAL A 171 30.16 -18.50 -11.69
C VAL A 171 31.31 -18.02 -10.79
N THR A 172 31.22 -16.88 -10.09
CA THR A 172 32.32 -16.32 -9.28
C THR A 172 31.95 -16.23 -7.81
N PRO A 173 32.53 -17.06 -6.90
CA PRO A 173 31.77 -17.72 -5.82
C PRO A 173 30.43 -17.02 -5.54
N GLY A 174 29.48 -17.28 -6.44
CA GLY A 174 28.32 -16.43 -6.63
C GLY A 174 27.31 -16.63 -5.51
N THR A 175 26.63 -15.57 -5.10
CA THR A 175 25.56 -15.68 -4.11
C THR A 175 24.27 -16.22 -4.70
N GLY A 176 24.14 -16.27 -6.04
CA GLY A 176 22.87 -16.58 -6.71
C GLY A 176 21.84 -15.45 -6.69
N ASP A 177 22.11 -14.36 -5.95
CA ASP A 177 21.29 -13.15 -5.92
C ASP A 177 21.57 -12.23 -7.12
N LEU A 178 20.51 -11.56 -7.60
CA LEU A 178 20.60 -10.38 -8.48
C LEU A 178 19.85 -9.22 -7.83
N ARG A 179 20.42 -8.01 -7.85
CA ARG A 179 19.76 -6.78 -7.39
C ARG A 179 19.89 -5.68 -8.43
N VAL A 180 18.78 -5.04 -8.76
CA VAL A 180 18.75 -3.76 -9.49
C VAL A 180 18.39 -2.68 -8.47
N THR A 181 19.36 -1.83 -8.15
CA THR A 181 19.16 -0.76 -7.16
C THR A 181 18.85 0.54 -7.88
N LEU A 182 17.71 1.15 -7.56
CA LEU A 182 17.34 2.49 -7.99
C LEU A 182 17.42 3.41 -6.77
N ASN A 183 18.23 4.46 -6.84
CA ASN A 183 18.42 5.39 -5.74
C ASN A 183 18.04 6.80 -6.16
N LYS A 184 17.23 7.47 -5.35
CA LYS A 184 16.88 8.88 -5.51
C LYS A 184 17.66 9.74 -4.51
N SER A 185 17.94 10.98 -4.89
CA SER A 185 18.78 11.88 -4.08
C SER A 185 18.08 12.53 -2.90
N ALA A 186 16.75 12.49 -2.85
CA ALA A 186 15.91 13.05 -1.78
C ALA A 186 14.49 12.47 -1.87
N ALA A 187 13.71 12.59 -0.78
CA ALA A 187 12.34 12.07 -0.71
C ALA A 187 11.44 12.59 -1.84
N ALA A 188 11.51 13.88 -2.16
CA ALA A 188 10.69 14.50 -3.22
C ALA A 188 11.08 14.13 -4.67
N LYS A 189 12.04 13.22 -4.87
CA LYS A 189 12.49 12.75 -6.19
C LYS A 189 11.90 11.40 -6.51
N ASP A 190 12.09 10.98 -7.76
CA ASP A 190 11.54 9.74 -8.28
C ASP A 190 12.63 8.68 -8.43
N ALA A 191 12.33 7.45 -8.00
CA ALA A 191 13.07 6.25 -8.35
C ALA A 191 12.06 5.14 -8.66
N GLY A 192 12.07 4.63 -9.89
CA GLY A 192 11.09 3.63 -10.30
C GLY A 192 11.20 3.23 -11.77
N PHE A 193 10.21 2.47 -12.21
CA PHE A 193 10.07 2.01 -13.58
C PHE A 193 8.99 2.81 -14.30
N THR A 194 9.24 3.12 -15.58
CA THR A 194 8.30 3.78 -16.48
C THR A 194 7.91 2.82 -17.60
N LEU A 195 6.62 2.57 -17.74
CA LEU A 195 6.04 1.72 -18.78
C LEU A 195 5.33 2.62 -19.79
N GLN A 196 5.71 2.51 -21.06
CA GLN A 196 5.26 3.41 -22.12
C GLN A 196 4.67 2.66 -23.32
N ASP A 197 3.78 3.35 -24.02
CA ASP A 197 3.31 3.00 -25.36
C ASP A 197 3.56 4.21 -26.29
N ALA A 198 4.27 3.99 -27.39
CA ALA A 198 4.67 5.03 -28.34
C ALA A 198 5.25 6.30 -27.68
N PHE A 199 6.19 6.14 -26.73
CA PHE A 199 6.81 7.22 -25.94
C PHE A 199 5.86 7.99 -25.01
N SER A 200 4.62 7.52 -24.85
CA SER A 200 3.65 8.07 -23.91
C SER A 200 3.53 7.15 -22.70
N THR A 201 3.74 7.68 -21.50
CA THR A 201 3.70 6.88 -20.28
C THR A 201 2.29 6.35 -20.01
N ARG A 202 2.20 5.06 -19.65
CA ARG A 202 0.94 4.38 -19.31
C ARG A 202 0.91 3.93 -17.86
N ALA A 203 2.06 3.57 -17.30
CA ALA A 203 2.18 3.24 -15.89
C ALA A 203 3.54 3.61 -15.31
N LEU A 204 3.54 3.92 -14.02
CA LEU A 204 4.72 4.20 -13.21
C LEU A 204 4.63 3.36 -11.93
N LEU A 205 5.76 2.81 -11.48
CA LEU A 205 5.86 2.11 -10.20
C LEU A 205 7.19 2.42 -9.51
N GLY A 206 7.15 2.72 -8.22
CA GLY A 206 8.34 3.04 -7.42
C GLY A 206 8.08 4.09 -6.34
N LEU A 207 9.14 4.77 -5.92
CA LEU A 207 9.11 5.89 -5.00
C LEU A 207 8.96 7.17 -5.83
N LEU A 208 7.75 7.73 -5.94
CA LEU A 208 7.47 8.83 -6.88
C LEU A 208 6.94 10.07 -6.14
N GLY A 209 7.80 11.07 -5.98
CA GLY A 209 7.52 12.32 -5.28
C GLY A 209 7.51 12.20 -3.75
N ASP A 210 7.67 11.00 -3.21
CA ASP A 210 7.80 10.68 -1.79
C ASP A 210 8.48 9.31 -1.61
N ASP A 211 8.79 8.93 -0.37
CA ASP A 211 9.36 7.64 0.06
C ASP A 211 8.32 6.51 0.17
N ASP A 212 7.04 6.80 -0.04
CA ASP A 212 5.99 5.78 -0.20
C ASP A 212 6.15 5.03 -1.53
N PHE A 213 5.87 3.72 -1.52
CA PHE A 213 5.80 2.96 -2.77
C PHE A 213 4.44 3.16 -3.42
N ILE A 214 4.43 3.57 -4.68
CA ILE A 214 3.19 3.85 -5.40
C ILE A 214 3.16 3.24 -6.79
N ILE A 215 1.95 2.96 -7.26
CA ILE A 215 1.65 2.61 -8.65
C ILE A 215 0.67 3.65 -9.18
N LYS A 216 1.04 4.30 -10.29
CA LYS A 216 0.19 5.25 -11.01
C LYS A 216 -0.05 4.74 -12.43
N VAL A 217 -1.26 4.93 -12.94
CA VAL A 217 -1.63 4.61 -14.33
C VAL A 217 -2.16 5.84 -15.05
N SER A 218 -1.97 5.90 -16.35
CA SER A 218 -2.38 7.03 -17.18
C SER A 218 -2.99 6.55 -18.50
N PRO A 219 -4.16 7.08 -18.91
CA PRO A 219 -4.71 6.80 -20.23
C PRO A 219 -3.99 7.56 -21.35
N ASP A 220 -3.31 8.67 -21.05
CA ASP A 220 -2.85 9.67 -22.05
C ASP A 220 -1.37 10.11 -21.86
N GLY A 221 -0.70 9.65 -20.81
CA GLY A 221 0.65 10.06 -20.42
C GLY A 221 0.73 11.43 -19.74
N SER A 222 -0.40 12.06 -19.44
CA SER A 222 -0.48 13.39 -18.80
C SER A 222 -1.30 13.35 -17.51
N THR A 223 -2.47 12.72 -17.54
CA THR A 223 -3.34 12.52 -16.39
C THR A 223 -2.99 11.22 -15.71
N PHE A 224 -2.60 11.26 -14.44
CA PHE A 224 -2.22 10.05 -13.68
C PHE A 224 -3.20 9.80 -12.55
N TYR A 225 -3.65 8.55 -12.46
CA TYR A 225 -4.48 8.03 -11.37
C TYR A 225 -3.62 7.20 -10.43
N LEU A 226 -3.69 7.47 -9.13
CA LEU A 226 -3.10 6.62 -8.11
C LEU A 226 -3.89 5.32 -8.01
N ALA A 227 -3.25 4.20 -8.35
CA ALA A 227 -3.86 2.88 -8.28
C ALA A 227 -3.58 2.20 -6.93
N VAL A 228 -2.31 2.22 -6.51
CA VAL A 228 -1.82 1.65 -5.25
C VAL A 228 -0.90 2.67 -4.58
N SER A 229 -1.05 2.83 -3.28
CA SER A 229 -0.12 3.52 -2.39
C SER A 229 0.20 2.61 -1.21
N ILE A 230 1.47 2.51 -0.85
CA ILE A 230 1.94 1.77 0.33
C ILE A 230 2.75 2.74 1.17
N ASP A 231 2.27 2.98 2.39
CA ASP A 231 2.92 3.88 3.35
C ASP A 231 4.24 3.27 3.83
N LYS A 232 5.30 4.07 3.80
CA LYS A 232 6.66 3.64 4.13
C LYS A 232 6.87 3.27 5.60
N ASP A 233 6.09 3.86 6.53
CA ASP A 233 6.31 3.72 7.97
C ASP A 233 5.47 2.57 8.56
N THR A 234 4.33 2.28 7.95
CA THR A 234 3.34 1.31 8.46
C THR A 234 3.15 0.09 7.55
N GLY A 235 3.50 0.20 6.25
CA GLY A 235 3.18 -0.81 5.25
C GLY A 235 1.69 -0.88 4.88
N HIS A 236 0.88 0.08 5.33
CA HIS A 236 -0.55 0.15 5.04
C HIS A 236 -0.81 0.45 3.56
N ILE A 237 -1.96 0.00 3.04
CA ILE A 237 -2.26 0.05 1.61
C ILE A 237 -3.47 0.94 1.31
N GLY A 238 -3.31 1.86 0.36
CA GLY A 238 -4.38 2.63 -0.26
C GLY A 238 -4.68 2.16 -1.68
N LEU A 239 -5.97 1.98 -2.01
CA LEU A 239 -6.45 1.58 -3.33
C LEU A 239 -7.49 2.55 -3.90
N GLY A 240 -7.58 2.61 -5.23
CA GLY A 240 -8.64 3.37 -5.92
C GLY A 240 -8.53 4.88 -5.74
N GLY A 241 -7.31 5.41 -5.71
CA GLY A 241 -7.03 6.83 -5.44
C GLY A 241 -6.98 7.20 -3.96
N ALA A 242 -7.10 6.24 -3.04
CA ALA A 242 -6.76 6.45 -1.65
C ALA A 242 -5.24 6.45 -1.47
N THR A 243 -4.72 7.48 -0.79
CA THR A 243 -3.38 7.42 -0.20
C THR A 243 -3.46 6.56 1.05
N ALA A 244 -2.49 5.69 1.28
CA ALA A 244 -2.38 4.95 2.53
C ALA A 244 -2.27 5.93 3.72
N ASP A 245 -2.75 5.51 4.89
CA ASP A 245 -2.67 6.30 6.11
C ASP A 245 -2.38 5.41 7.33
N ALA A 246 -1.93 6.01 8.42
CA ALA A 246 -1.54 5.28 9.62
C ALA A 246 -2.70 4.62 10.39
N ASN A 247 -3.94 4.99 10.13
CA ASN A 247 -5.11 4.49 10.87
C ASN A 247 -5.73 3.27 10.19
N ASN A 248 -5.63 3.17 8.86
CA ASN A 248 -6.27 2.14 8.05
C ASN A 248 -5.22 1.23 7.43
N ALA A 249 -5.12 -0.01 7.90
CA ALA A 249 -4.25 -1.02 7.29
C ALA A 249 -4.56 -1.24 5.79
N LEU A 250 -5.83 -1.12 5.43
CA LEU A 250 -6.32 -1.05 4.06
C LEU A 250 -7.37 0.06 3.96
N ILE A 251 -7.16 1.01 3.06
CA ILE A 251 -8.16 2.03 2.69
C ILE A 251 -8.49 1.94 1.21
N VAL A 252 -9.77 1.95 0.88
CA VAL A 252 -10.25 1.87 -0.51
C VAL A 252 -11.22 3.02 -0.77
N LYS A 253 -10.98 3.79 -1.84
CA LYS A 253 -11.92 4.80 -2.34
C LYS A 253 -12.60 4.30 -3.61
N GLY A 254 -13.91 4.46 -3.70
CA GLY A 254 -14.68 4.01 -4.86
C GLY A 254 -16.18 4.15 -4.65
N THR A 255 -16.95 3.93 -5.72
CA THR A 255 -18.42 4.01 -5.73
C THR A 255 -19.09 2.66 -5.48
N ALA A 256 -18.40 1.55 -5.79
CA ALA A 256 -18.90 0.19 -5.61
C ALA A 256 -17.74 -0.78 -5.37
N PHE A 257 -18.01 -1.85 -4.61
CA PHE A 257 -17.06 -2.92 -4.33
C PHE A 257 -17.75 -4.26 -4.53
N LEU A 258 -17.19 -5.10 -5.40
CA LEU A 258 -17.67 -6.45 -5.65
C LEU A 258 -16.62 -7.43 -5.11
N PHE A 259 -17.04 -8.29 -4.19
CA PHE A 259 -16.26 -9.42 -3.72
C PHE A 259 -16.95 -10.67 -4.26
N ASP A 260 -16.34 -11.30 -5.27
CA ASP A 260 -16.95 -12.44 -5.97
C ASP A 260 -16.25 -13.75 -5.62
N ARG A 261 -17.05 -14.82 -5.55
CA ARG A 261 -16.58 -16.17 -5.30
C ARG A 261 -16.02 -16.76 -6.58
N GLU A 262 -15.02 -17.63 -6.47
CA GLU A 262 -14.63 -18.47 -7.61
C GLU A 262 -15.57 -19.68 -7.73
N THR A 263 -15.84 -20.37 -6.61
CA THR A 263 -16.61 -21.62 -6.61
C THR A 263 -17.71 -21.66 -5.55
N ASP A 264 -17.42 -21.37 -4.28
CA ASP A 264 -18.35 -21.60 -3.16
C ASP A 264 -18.74 -20.32 -2.39
N ASP A 265 -18.01 -19.94 -1.33
CA ASP A 265 -18.34 -18.78 -0.49
C ASP A 265 -17.30 -17.65 -0.52
N VAL A 266 -17.77 -16.42 -0.26
CA VAL A 266 -16.95 -15.29 0.15
C VAL A 266 -17.16 -15.08 1.65
N ARG A 267 -16.08 -15.05 2.43
CA ARG A 267 -16.15 -14.92 3.88
C ARG A 267 -15.32 -13.75 4.39
N PHE A 268 -15.94 -12.92 5.21
CA PHE A 268 -15.25 -11.95 6.06
C PHE A 268 -15.16 -12.51 7.47
N THR A 269 -13.94 -12.65 7.98
CA THR A 269 -13.67 -13.04 9.36
C THR A 269 -13.04 -11.86 10.08
N PHE A 270 -13.67 -11.40 11.14
CA PHE A 270 -13.16 -10.31 11.96
C PHE A 270 -12.92 -10.84 13.37
N ASN A 271 -11.79 -10.47 13.98
CA ASN A 271 -11.39 -10.96 15.28
C ASN A 271 -11.04 -9.80 16.20
N LYS A 272 -11.46 -9.89 17.46
CA LYS A 272 -11.11 -8.94 18.52
C LYS A 272 -10.14 -9.59 19.52
N ALA A 273 -9.29 -8.79 20.15
CA ALA A 273 -8.22 -9.33 21.01
C ALA A 273 -8.76 -9.79 22.38
N ALA A 274 -9.77 -9.10 22.92
CA ALA A 274 -10.40 -9.42 24.18
C ALA A 274 -11.94 -9.30 24.17
N ALA A 275 -12.58 -9.80 25.22
CA ALA A 275 -14.05 -9.75 25.38
C ALA A 275 -14.59 -8.30 25.39
N GLY A 276 -13.85 -7.36 25.97
CA GLY A 276 -14.25 -5.95 26.07
C GLY A 276 -13.92 -5.08 24.85
N ASP A 277 -13.23 -5.63 23.84
CA ASP A 277 -12.91 -4.90 22.61
C ASP A 277 -14.08 -4.93 21.62
N ASP A 278 -13.99 -4.08 20.59
CA ASP A 278 -14.99 -3.98 19.54
C ASP A 278 -14.56 -4.71 18.26
N VAL A 279 -15.54 -5.29 17.57
CA VAL A 279 -15.47 -5.60 16.15
C VAL A 279 -16.76 -5.14 15.50
N ALA A 280 -16.65 -4.23 14.53
CA ALA A 280 -17.81 -3.50 14.02
C ALA A 280 -17.77 -3.29 12.51
N LEU A 281 -18.94 -3.40 11.88
CA LEU A 281 -19.21 -2.72 10.62
C LEU A 281 -19.76 -1.33 10.93
N THR A 282 -19.03 -0.30 10.48
CA THR A 282 -19.30 1.10 10.80
C THR A 282 -19.91 1.84 9.62
N PHE A 283 -21.00 2.55 9.85
CA PHE A 283 -21.70 3.39 8.88
C PHE A 283 -21.48 4.85 9.24
N GLN A 284 -21.00 5.66 8.30
CA GLN A 284 -20.60 7.04 8.55
C GLN A 284 -21.18 8.04 7.55
N THR A 285 -21.20 9.31 7.96
CA THR A 285 -21.38 10.46 7.06
C THR A 285 -20.30 11.48 7.39
N ASN A 286 -19.53 11.92 6.38
CA ASN A 286 -18.41 12.86 6.55
C ASN A 286 -17.47 12.45 7.69
N TYR A 287 -17.03 11.19 7.71
CA TYR A 287 -16.11 10.63 8.72
C TYR A 287 -16.65 10.60 10.16
N SER A 288 -17.95 10.84 10.36
CA SER A 288 -18.61 10.75 11.67
C SER A 288 -19.57 9.54 11.67
N ALA A 289 -19.41 8.66 12.66
CA ALA A 289 -20.20 7.44 12.76
C ALA A 289 -21.67 7.71 13.09
N ARG A 290 -22.56 6.93 12.46
CA ARG A 290 -24.02 7.02 12.60
C ARG A 290 -24.64 5.72 13.06
N ALA A 291 -24.05 4.59 12.67
CA ALA A 291 -24.45 3.28 13.15
C ALA A 291 -23.27 2.32 13.18
N LEU A 292 -23.36 1.34 14.08
CA LEU A 292 -22.42 0.24 14.24
C LEU A 292 -23.24 -1.04 14.40
N PHE A 293 -22.76 -2.14 13.82
CA PHE A 293 -23.20 -3.47 14.26
C PHE A 293 -22.04 -4.45 14.31
N GLY A 294 -22.08 -5.34 15.31
CA GLY A 294 -21.03 -6.31 15.58
C GLY A 294 -20.97 -6.70 17.05
N LEU A 295 -19.79 -7.03 17.56
CA LEU A 295 -19.56 -7.27 18.99
C LEU A 295 -19.00 -5.98 19.58
N LEU A 296 -19.78 -5.30 20.42
CA LEU A 296 -19.56 -3.88 20.76
C LEU A 296 -19.41 -3.67 22.27
N GLY A 297 -18.21 -3.97 22.79
CA GLY A 297 -17.81 -3.86 24.20
C GLY A 297 -18.04 -5.14 24.99
N ASP A 298 -18.50 -6.19 24.33
CA ASP A 298 -18.76 -7.53 24.86
C ASP A 298 -18.75 -8.57 23.72
N ASP A 299 -19.30 -9.77 24.00
CA ASP A 299 -19.44 -10.86 23.03
C ASP A 299 -20.88 -11.03 22.51
N ASP A 300 -21.82 -10.16 22.90
CA ASP A 300 -23.19 -10.17 22.38
C ASP A 300 -23.25 -9.41 21.04
N PHE A 301 -24.07 -9.89 20.10
CA PHE A 301 -24.25 -9.19 18.84
C PHE A 301 -25.14 -7.97 19.05
N THR A 302 -24.61 -6.79 18.79
CA THR A 302 -25.25 -5.52 19.16
C THR A 302 -25.34 -4.58 17.97
N VAL A 303 -26.47 -3.87 17.88
CA VAL A 303 -26.63 -2.72 16.98
C VAL A 303 -26.71 -1.44 17.81
N LYS A 304 -25.85 -0.48 17.50
CA LYS A 304 -25.83 0.86 18.10
C LYS A 304 -26.02 1.93 17.02
N VAL A 305 -26.75 2.99 17.34
CA VAL A 305 -26.87 4.19 16.49
C VAL A 305 -26.35 5.40 17.25
N SER A 306 -25.90 6.42 16.51
CA SER A 306 -25.37 7.65 17.09
C SER A 306 -25.79 8.87 16.28
N PRO A 307 -26.27 9.94 16.93
CA PRO A 307 -26.54 11.21 16.25
C PRO A 307 -25.26 11.99 15.89
N ASP A 308 -24.13 11.74 16.57
CA ASP A 308 -22.94 12.59 16.52
C ASP A 308 -21.59 11.83 16.38
N GLY A 309 -21.62 10.50 16.43
CA GLY A 309 -20.43 9.64 16.40
C GLY A 309 -19.70 9.51 17.74
N LEU A 310 -20.23 10.13 18.80
CA LEU A 310 -19.66 10.12 20.16
C LEU A 310 -20.59 9.44 21.16
N ASN A 311 -21.89 9.74 21.09
CA ASN A 311 -22.92 9.19 21.95
C ASN A 311 -23.64 8.06 21.22
N TYR A 312 -23.59 6.84 21.78
CA TYR A 312 -24.19 5.66 21.16
C TYR A 312 -25.39 5.17 21.95
N ILE A 313 -26.49 4.93 21.23
CA ILE A 313 -27.73 4.37 21.74
C ILE A 313 -27.83 2.93 21.23
N THR A 314 -27.97 1.98 22.15
CA THR A 314 -28.19 0.57 21.78
C THR A 314 -29.61 0.36 21.28
N GLY A 315 -29.73 -0.04 20.00
CA GLY A 315 -31.02 -0.37 19.40
C GLY A 315 -31.51 -1.75 19.84
N PHE A 316 -30.69 -2.77 19.62
CA PHE A 316 -30.96 -4.13 20.11
C PHE A 316 -29.67 -4.91 20.38
N VAL A 317 -29.82 -5.97 21.16
CA VAL A 317 -28.76 -6.94 21.49
C VAL A 317 -29.30 -8.34 21.24
N ILE A 318 -28.51 -9.23 20.65
CA ILE A 318 -28.77 -10.66 20.59
C ILE A 318 -27.81 -11.34 21.55
N ASP A 319 -28.37 -11.94 22.59
CA ASP A 319 -27.63 -12.64 23.62
C ASP A 319 -26.87 -13.85 23.04
N ARG A 320 -25.56 -13.89 23.23
CA ARG A 320 -24.71 -14.93 22.62
C ARG A 320 -25.01 -16.35 23.11
N ALA A 321 -25.49 -16.50 24.34
CA ALA A 321 -25.70 -17.80 24.97
C ALA A 321 -27.07 -18.39 24.60
N THR A 322 -28.07 -17.53 24.38
CA THR A 322 -29.48 -17.93 24.22
C THR A 322 -30.07 -17.56 22.86
N GLY A 323 -29.42 -16.71 22.07
CA GLY A 323 -29.94 -16.17 20.81
C GLY A 323 -31.14 -15.23 20.98
N ARG A 324 -31.44 -14.79 22.22
CA ARG A 324 -32.61 -13.96 22.51
C ARG A 324 -32.37 -12.51 22.12
N LEU A 325 -33.30 -11.95 21.34
CA LEU A 325 -33.38 -10.52 21.06
C LEU A 325 -33.78 -9.75 22.33
N LYS A 326 -32.93 -8.83 22.77
CA LYS A 326 -33.18 -7.85 23.83
C LYS A 326 -33.34 -6.48 23.18
N LEU A 327 -34.41 -5.79 23.53
CA LEU A 327 -34.66 -4.40 23.14
C LEU A 327 -34.48 -3.53 24.39
N PRO A 328 -33.34 -2.84 24.56
CA PRO A 328 -33.10 -2.01 25.74
C PRO A 328 -34.11 -0.87 25.90
N LEU A 329 -34.73 -0.44 24.80
CA LEU A 329 -35.76 0.59 24.76
C LEU A 329 -37.14 -0.01 24.46
N ALA A 330 -37.55 -1.04 25.22
CA ALA A 330 -38.88 -1.65 25.13
C ALA A 330 -39.44 -1.98 26.53
N PRO A 331 -39.75 -0.94 27.33
CA PRO A 331 -40.27 -1.12 28.69
C PRO A 331 -41.54 -1.97 28.67
N LYS A 332 -41.60 -2.91 29.61
CA LYS A 332 -42.75 -3.81 29.80
C LYS A 332 -42.82 -4.25 31.25
N PHE A 333 -44.03 -4.45 31.74
CA PHE A 333 -44.26 -4.91 33.10
C PHE A 333 -45.52 -5.76 33.20
N SER A 334 -45.57 -6.57 34.24
CA SER A 334 -46.76 -7.26 34.73
C SER A 334 -46.77 -7.12 36.24
N ALA A 335 -47.83 -6.52 36.79
CA ALA A 335 -47.99 -6.19 38.20
C ALA A 335 -49.27 -6.78 38.76
N TYR A 336 -49.26 -7.06 40.06
CA TYR A 336 -50.39 -7.63 40.79
C TYR A 336 -50.52 -6.97 42.16
N THR A 337 -51.68 -7.18 42.80
CA THR A 337 -51.90 -6.82 44.19
C THR A 337 -51.94 -8.07 45.06
N ASN A 338 -51.23 -8.05 46.19
CA ASN A 338 -51.19 -9.17 47.15
C ASN A 338 -52.14 -8.97 48.35
N PHE A 339 -52.97 -7.93 48.32
CA PHE A 339 -54.03 -7.70 49.30
C PHE A 339 -55.32 -7.22 48.63
N ASP A 340 -56.44 -7.44 49.31
CA ASP A 340 -57.75 -6.97 48.88
C ASP A 340 -57.81 -5.43 48.95
N ASN A 341 -58.03 -4.80 47.80
CA ASN A 341 -58.07 -3.34 47.69
C ASN A 341 -59.47 -2.83 47.99
N TYR A 342 -59.64 -2.17 49.13
CA TYR A 342 -60.92 -1.57 49.52
C TYR A 342 -61.29 -0.40 48.59
N ILE A 343 -62.50 -0.45 48.03
CA ILE A 343 -63.06 0.61 47.19
C ILE A 343 -64.35 1.12 47.84
N ALA A 344 -64.34 2.36 48.31
CA ALA A 344 -65.51 3.01 48.88
C ALA A 344 -66.60 3.25 47.83
N ALA A 345 -67.86 3.18 48.27
CA ALA A 345 -69.00 3.48 47.41
C ALA A 345 -68.90 4.90 46.82
N ASN A 346 -69.25 5.03 45.54
CA ASN A 346 -69.33 6.29 44.79
C ASN A 346 -68.01 7.10 44.77
N THR A 347 -66.86 6.43 44.89
CA THR A 347 -65.53 7.05 44.88
C THR A 347 -64.63 6.36 43.87
N TRP A 348 -63.87 7.13 43.09
CA TRP A 348 -62.79 6.58 42.27
C TRP A 348 -61.55 6.34 43.13
N THR A 349 -61.14 5.08 43.22
CA THR A 349 -59.96 4.67 44.01
C THR A 349 -58.92 4.06 43.07
N LYS A 350 -57.65 4.46 43.23
CA LYS A 350 -56.53 3.82 42.53
C LYS A 350 -56.30 2.43 43.09
N VAL A 351 -56.21 1.42 42.22
CA VAL A 351 -55.87 0.05 42.61
C VAL A 351 -54.38 -0.02 42.93
N GLN A 352 -54.04 -0.61 44.08
CA GLN A 352 -52.68 -0.69 44.58
C GLN A 352 -51.97 -1.97 44.11
N PHE A 353 -51.53 -1.96 42.84
CA PHE A 353 -50.63 -2.99 42.33
C PHE A 353 -49.22 -2.82 42.92
N ASN A 354 -48.97 -3.44 44.07
CA ASN A 354 -47.77 -3.23 44.87
C ASN A 354 -46.61 -4.18 44.53
N ASN A 355 -46.85 -5.21 43.72
CA ASN A 355 -45.84 -6.18 43.31
C ASN A 355 -45.76 -6.30 41.79
N ALA A 356 -44.59 -6.68 41.26
CA ALA A 356 -44.38 -6.93 39.83
C ALA A 356 -43.76 -8.31 39.59
N ASP A 357 -44.37 -9.09 38.69
CA ASP A 357 -43.81 -10.33 38.17
C ASP A 357 -42.69 -10.08 37.16
N SER A 358 -42.81 -8.97 36.42
CA SER A 358 -41.79 -8.47 35.50
C SER A 358 -41.84 -6.94 35.45
N ASN A 359 -40.68 -6.30 35.29
CA ASN A 359 -40.56 -4.85 35.27
C ASN A 359 -39.30 -4.40 34.53
N ASP A 360 -39.28 -4.63 33.22
CA ASP A 360 -38.15 -4.26 32.38
C ASP A 360 -38.03 -2.73 32.31
N GLN A 361 -36.78 -2.24 32.31
CA GLN A 361 -36.44 -0.81 32.37
C GLN A 361 -37.02 -0.07 33.59
N ASN A 362 -37.49 -0.80 34.61
CA ASN A 362 -38.10 -0.24 35.83
C ASN A 362 -39.25 0.75 35.54
N ALA A 363 -40.03 0.50 34.49
CA ALA A 363 -41.07 1.43 34.05
C ALA A 363 -42.33 1.43 34.94
N PHE A 364 -42.52 0.40 35.77
CA PHE A 364 -43.59 0.33 36.77
C PHE A 364 -43.05 0.59 38.19
N ASN A 365 -43.75 1.41 38.96
CA ASN A 365 -43.43 1.69 40.36
C ASN A 365 -44.54 1.13 41.27
N GLY A 366 -44.22 0.06 42.02
CA GLY A 366 -45.16 -0.57 42.96
C GLY A 366 -45.48 0.27 44.21
N SER A 367 -44.64 1.25 44.56
CA SER A 367 -44.98 2.19 45.66
C SER A 367 -46.03 3.20 45.22
N ASP A 368 -45.92 3.69 43.98
CA ASP A 368 -46.86 4.68 43.41
C ASP A 368 -48.04 4.05 42.65
N ASN A 369 -47.98 2.73 42.46
CA ASN A 369 -48.96 1.87 41.78
C ASN A 369 -49.27 2.37 40.37
N ASN A 370 -48.23 2.70 39.61
CA ASN A 370 -48.35 3.26 38.28
C ASN A 370 -47.20 2.86 37.36
N PHE A 371 -47.46 2.99 36.06
CA PHE A 371 -46.44 2.99 35.02
C PHE A 371 -46.04 4.43 34.69
N THR A 372 -44.75 4.68 34.46
CA THR A 372 -44.24 5.96 33.94
C THR A 372 -43.52 5.72 32.60
N ALA A 373 -43.95 6.40 31.54
CA ALA A 373 -43.38 6.23 30.20
C ALA A 373 -41.92 6.74 30.15
N PRO A 374 -40.91 5.88 29.87
CA PRO A 374 -39.52 6.34 29.81
C PRO A 374 -39.23 7.25 28.62
N PHE A 375 -40.01 7.14 27.55
CA PHE A 375 -39.89 7.93 26.33
C PHE A 375 -41.25 8.10 25.66
N ALA A 376 -41.33 8.98 24.66
CA ALA A 376 -42.55 9.16 23.89
C ALA A 376 -42.76 7.99 22.93
N GLY A 377 -43.98 7.46 22.85
CA GLY A 377 -44.28 6.29 22.03
C GLY A 377 -45.71 5.79 22.18
N THR A 378 -46.04 4.74 21.45
CA THR A 378 -47.32 4.03 21.61
C THR A 378 -47.15 2.88 22.59
N TYR A 379 -48.07 2.77 23.53
CA TYR A 379 -48.04 1.75 24.56
C TYR A 379 -49.34 0.97 24.58
N ALA A 380 -49.23 -0.34 24.79
CA ALA A 380 -50.36 -1.21 25.07
C ALA A 380 -50.43 -1.42 26.59
N PHE A 381 -51.62 -1.26 27.15
CA PHE A 381 -51.89 -1.58 28.55
C PHE A 381 -53.08 -2.51 28.64
N GLY A 382 -53.11 -3.35 29.66
CA GLY A 382 -54.30 -4.09 30.02
C GLY A 382 -54.37 -4.37 31.51
N PHE A 383 -55.59 -4.52 32.01
CA PHE A 383 -55.83 -5.02 33.35
C PHE A 383 -56.87 -6.14 33.33
N SER A 384 -56.81 -7.00 34.33
CA SER A 384 -57.91 -7.85 34.76
C SER A 384 -58.11 -7.64 36.25
N LEU A 385 -59.34 -7.37 36.70
CA LEU A 385 -59.65 -7.16 38.10
C LEU A 385 -60.78 -8.12 38.50
N ARG A 386 -60.66 -8.85 39.61
CA ARG A 386 -61.76 -9.66 40.16
C ARG A 386 -62.45 -8.89 41.28
N PHE A 387 -63.79 -8.84 41.22
CA PHE A 387 -64.59 -8.24 42.28
C PHE A 387 -64.77 -9.20 43.45
N LYS A 388 -64.69 -8.66 44.67
CA LYS A 388 -65.04 -9.33 45.92
C LYS A 388 -65.97 -8.45 46.75
N ALA A 389 -67.07 -9.02 47.23
CA ALA A 389 -68.07 -8.32 48.01
C ALA A 389 -67.53 -7.99 49.40
N ASN A 390 -67.96 -6.84 49.95
CA ASN A 390 -67.82 -6.55 51.37
C ASN A 390 -69.05 -7.10 52.13
N ALA A 391 -70.24 -6.57 51.81
CA ALA A 391 -71.51 -7.01 52.40
C ALA A 391 -72.64 -7.06 51.36
N THR A 392 -72.96 -5.94 50.70
CA THR A 392 -73.96 -5.86 49.62
C THR A 392 -73.26 -5.51 48.32
N VAL A 393 -73.57 -6.20 47.23
CA VAL A 393 -72.92 -5.97 45.92
C VAL A 393 -73.32 -4.61 45.33
N PRO A 394 -72.39 -3.88 44.69
CA PRO A 394 -72.71 -2.63 44.02
C PRO A 394 -73.60 -2.86 42.79
N THR A 395 -74.40 -1.87 42.41
CA THR A 395 -75.25 -1.99 41.20
C THR A 395 -74.46 -1.95 39.89
N LYS A 396 -73.23 -1.43 39.94
CA LYS A 396 -72.33 -1.27 38.80
C LYS A 396 -70.90 -1.11 39.31
N VAL A 397 -69.96 -1.67 38.57
CA VAL A 397 -68.53 -1.40 38.72
C VAL A 397 -68.02 -0.76 37.44
N ILE A 398 -67.18 0.25 37.61
CA ILE A 398 -66.50 0.95 36.54
C ILE A 398 -65.01 0.86 36.82
N ALA A 399 -64.23 0.37 35.87
CA ALA A 399 -62.77 0.37 35.94
C ALA A 399 -62.22 1.16 34.75
N ALA A 400 -61.22 2.01 34.98
CA ALA A 400 -60.64 2.82 33.92
C ALA A 400 -59.15 3.07 34.10
N PHE A 401 -58.46 3.25 32.98
CA PHE A 401 -57.11 3.80 32.95
C PHE A 401 -57.16 5.31 33.17
N TYR A 402 -56.22 5.82 33.96
CA TYR A 402 -56.01 7.24 34.18
C TYR A 402 -54.63 7.61 33.64
N LYS A 403 -54.58 8.67 32.83
CA LYS A 403 -53.36 9.30 32.34
C LYS A 403 -53.15 10.62 33.06
N ASN A 404 -52.04 10.77 33.76
CA ASN A 404 -51.68 12.00 34.49
C ASN A 404 -52.83 12.51 35.40
N GLY A 405 -53.54 11.60 36.06
CA GLY A 405 -54.66 11.93 36.95
C GLY A 405 -56.00 12.20 36.27
N ALA A 406 -56.10 12.14 34.94
CA ALA A 406 -57.35 12.24 34.20
C ALA A 406 -57.76 10.91 33.57
N GLU A 407 -59.06 10.61 33.52
CA GLU A 407 -59.57 9.38 32.88
C GLU A 407 -59.19 9.34 31.40
N LEU A 408 -58.67 8.19 30.95
CA LEU A 408 -58.32 7.95 29.56
C LEU A 408 -59.60 7.70 28.75
N SER A 409 -59.85 8.52 27.72
CA SER A 409 -61.14 8.55 26.99
C SER A 409 -61.64 7.19 26.47
N ARG A 410 -60.76 6.41 25.83
CA ARG A 410 -61.05 5.05 25.32
C ARG A 410 -60.56 3.96 26.26
N GLY A 411 -60.50 4.24 27.57
CA GLY A 411 -59.90 3.38 28.58
C GLY A 411 -60.81 3.02 29.74
N ARG A 412 -62.09 2.68 29.48
CA ARG A 412 -63.07 2.34 30.52
C ARG A 412 -63.82 1.04 30.23
N ALA A 413 -63.99 0.20 31.26
CA ALA A 413 -64.87 -0.96 31.30
C ALA A 413 -66.00 -0.74 32.33
N VAL A 414 -67.22 -1.17 32.01
CA VAL A 414 -68.42 -0.98 32.85
C VAL A 414 -69.22 -2.28 32.91
N SER A 415 -69.67 -2.70 34.09
CA SER A 415 -70.61 -3.84 34.25
C SER A 415 -71.98 -3.41 34.78
N GLY A 416 -72.94 -4.35 34.79
CA GLY A 416 -74.06 -4.32 35.73
C GLY A 416 -73.63 -4.74 37.14
N ALA A 417 -74.57 -5.22 37.97
CA ALA A 417 -74.25 -5.72 39.30
C ALA A 417 -73.27 -6.92 39.21
N PRO A 418 -72.14 -6.91 39.95
CA PRO A 418 -71.23 -8.03 39.94
C PRO A 418 -71.73 -9.18 40.80
N VAL A 419 -71.28 -10.38 40.44
CA VAL A 419 -71.31 -11.58 41.27
C VAL A 419 -70.00 -11.68 42.03
N ASP A 420 -70.11 -11.85 43.34
CA ASP A 420 -69.00 -12.06 44.27
C ASP A 420 -68.10 -13.22 43.83
N ASP A 421 -66.79 -13.03 43.90
CA ASP A 421 -65.75 -13.98 43.51
C ASP A 421 -65.81 -14.52 42.06
N VAL A 422 -66.64 -13.92 41.20
CA VAL A 422 -66.87 -14.39 39.83
C VAL A 422 -66.65 -13.29 38.80
N THR A 423 -67.09 -12.07 39.07
CA THR A 423 -67.06 -11.02 38.04
C THR A 423 -65.67 -10.46 37.85
N THR A 424 -65.17 -10.54 36.61
CA THR A 424 -63.88 -9.98 36.22
C THR A 424 -64.03 -8.82 35.22
N TYR A 425 -63.16 -7.83 35.36
CA TYR A 425 -63.12 -6.64 34.53
C TYR A 425 -61.85 -6.65 33.71
N ASN A 426 -62.01 -6.82 32.39
CA ASN A 426 -60.89 -6.89 31.48
C ASN A 426 -60.96 -5.71 30.51
N LEU A 427 -59.86 -5.01 30.37
CA LEU A 427 -59.74 -3.92 29.40
C LEU A 427 -58.31 -3.89 28.87
N SER A 428 -58.17 -3.72 27.57
CA SER A 428 -56.91 -3.40 26.93
C SER A 428 -57.03 -2.12 26.13
N VAL A 429 -56.00 -1.29 26.18
CA VAL A 429 -55.93 -0.03 25.42
C VAL A 429 -54.59 0.09 24.72
N LEU A 430 -54.62 0.73 23.55
CA LEU A 430 -53.45 1.23 22.86
C LEU A 430 -53.49 2.75 22.92
N THR A 431 -52.45 3.39 23.46
CA THR A 431 -52.46 4.85 23.65
C THR A 431 -51.07 5.48 23.45
N PRO A 432 -50.99 6.65 22.79
CA PRO A 432 -49.75 7.41 22.71
C PRO A 432 -49.46 8.13 24.03
N LEU A 433 -48.22 7.99 24.50
CA LEU A 433 -47.67 8.66 25.67
C LEU A 433 -46.49 9.55 25.26
N ALA A 434 -46.34 10.69 25.93
CA ALA A 434 -45.11 11.44 25.99
C ALA A 434 -44.20 10.85 27.08
N ALA A 435 -42.91 11.20 27.04
CA ALA A 435 -42.00 10.86 28.12
C ALA A 435 -42.54 11.42 29.46
N ASN A 436 -42.45 10.59 30.50
CA ASN A 436 -42.93 10.84 31.87
C ASN A 436 -44.46 10.88 32.05
N ASP A 437 -45.25 10.56 31.03
CA ASP A 437 -46.68 10.33 31.24
C ASP A 437 -46.89 9.12 32.16
N VAL A 438 -47.82 9.26 33.10
CA VAL A 438 -48.13 8.26 34.12
C VAL A 438 -49.47 7.58 33.83
N ILE A 439 -49.49 6.25 33.88
CA ILE A 439 -50.69 5.42 33.75
C ILE A 439 -50.96 4.67 35.05
N ASP A 440 -52.16 4.87 35.61
CA ASP A 440 -52.68 4.08 36.73
C ASP A 440 -54.08 3.53 36.42
N VAL A 441 -54.52 2.54 37.20
CA VAL A 441 -55.86 1.95 37.08
C VAL A 441 -56.68 2.38 38.27
N ARG A 442 -57.90 2.86 38.01
CA ARG A 442 -58.86 3.24 39.06
C ARG A 442 -60.16 2.49 38.88
N VAL A 443 -60.84 2.28 40.00
CA VAL A 443 -62.12 1.59 40.09
C VAL A 443 -63.11 2.45 40.85
N HIS A 444 -64.37 2.37 40.45
CA HIS A 444 -65.49 3.02 41.09
C HIS A 444 -66.65 2.02 41.23
N PHE A 445 -67.12 1.81 42.46
CA PHE A 445 -68.30 1.00 42.75
C PHE A 445 -69.51 1.90 42.99
N ALA A 446 -70.60 1.67 42.24
CA ALA A 446 -71.85 2.39 42.41
C ALA A 446 -72.65 1.79 43.57
N THR A 447 -73.30 2.64 44.38
CA THR A 447 -74.20 2.32 45.51
C THR A 447 -73.55 1.70 46.75
N ASN A 448 -72.66 0.72 46.60
CA ASN A 448 -72.06 -0.03 47.71
C ASN A 448 -70.55 -0.15 47.54
N ASP A 449 -69.87 -0.40 48.65
CA ASP A 449 -68.43 -0.65 48.70
C ASP A 449 -68.11 -2.12 48.42
N GLY A 450 -66.82 -2.42 48.31
CA GLY A 450 -66.33 -3.77 48.05
C GLY A 450 -64.81 -3.79 47.96
N TYR A 451 -64.29 -4.86 47.36
CA TYR A 451 -62.87 -5.03 47.13
C TYR A 451 -62.56 -5.40 45.68
N ILE A 452 -61.38 -4.99 45.23
CA ILE A 452 -60.67 -5.69 44.16
C ILE A 452 -59.81 -6.75 44.82
N GLU A 453 -60.04 -8.01 44.47
CA GLU A 453 -59.44 -9.15 45.14
C GLU A 453 -57.93 -9.25 44.91
N SER A 454 -57.19 -9.65 45.95
CA SER A 454 -55.81 -10.11 45.86
C SER A 454 -55.64 -11.31 44.91
N ASP A 455 -54.45 -11.46 44.32
CA ASP A 455 -53.99 -12.64 43.56
C ASP A 455 -54.77 -13.01 42.27
N GLN A 456 -55.89 -12.36 42.00
CA GLN A 456 -56.67 -12.52 40.76
C GLN A 456 -56.79 -11.23 39.95
N SER A 457 -56.08 -10.18 40.40
CA SER A 457 -56.09 -8.87 39.78
C SER A 457 -54.70 -8.46 39.33
N HIS A 458 -54.56 -8.14 38.04
CA HIS A 458 -53.30 -7.82 37.41
C HIS A 458 -53.40 -6.58 36.50
N PHE A 459 -52.28 -5.87 36.38
CA PHE A 459 -52.08 -4.73 35.48
C PHE A 459 -50.77 -4.93 34.74
N TRP A 460 -50.82 -4.89 33.42
CA TRP A 460 -49.67 -5.04 32.56
C TRP A 460 -49.61 -3.93 31.53
N GLY A 461 -48.43 -3.73 30.97
CA GLY A 461 -48.24 -2.83 29.86
C GLY A 461 -46.89 -3.01 29.20
N HIS A 462 -46.78 -2.59 27.95
CA HIS A 462 -45.53 -2.57 27.22
C HIS A 462 -45.51 -1.53 26.12
N TYR A 463 -44.30 -1.11 25.75
CA TYR A 463 -44.07 -0.34 24.53
C TYR A 463 -44.40 -1.17 23.29
N VAL A 464 -45.02 -0.54 22.30
CA VAL A 464 -45.31 -1.11 20.99
C VAL A 464 -44.36 -0.44 19.98
N PRO A 465 -43.26 -1.12 19.61
CA PRO A 465 -42.22 -0.57 18.74
C PRO A 465 -42.65 -0.34 17.29
#